data_AF-A0A841RAX6-F1
#
_entry.id   AF-A0A841RAX6-F1
#
_cell.length_a   1.000
_cell.length_b   1.000
_cell.length_c   1.000
_cell.angle_alpha   90.00
_cell.angle_beta   90.00
_cell.angle_gamma   90.00
#
_symmetry.space_group_name_H-M   'P 1'
#
loop_
_entity.id
_entity.type
_entity.pdbx_description
1 polymer ?
#
loop_
_entity_poly.entity_id
_entity_poly.type
_entity_poly.pdbx_seq_one_letter_code
_entity_poly.pdbx_strand_id
1 'polypeptide(L)'
;MKKTLIYVTLILLLLMITGCASDPETPPEEPVEETVIEEPEPVVEEPEETPPPEEPVETVESVNPEEIKAVEEAVERADQAGARTYAADLFLEANEKLEEAKSLAETDPDRSRELLAQAASKADEAYRLSIDSQVSEKVTKLRLLEKQLIEIEAEKYAPEDYKIVKDRADLLITYLDEEDYARADRQYGSTLRAMQNLYDTIDNNIRWIKILDRDTNAYMSDAEEKEAFLWAPEELEKANYYYSDGISYFNNYKLSDSEKALKEAKYWAFTAIRLSERRKRLSQTDELMMSALEELEKASRNRVMENDGTIREASPWEGNEFIEENPAEDTKADNYEEEGSSLKDFDPDAQQSDENAMIIDGKTTVLGDEQQMTLLEQAIELWKQGVKARAEGKYDIADEYFKQSKAYSEAYSANAIANEYIVKKRDTLWAISAMKENLGDPFLWTKIWRRNSLIIENPDLIYPGQKLIIPPK
;
A
#
# COMPACT_ATOMS: atom_id res chain seq x y z
N MET A 1 27.42 -9.79 8.51
CA MET A 1 28.42 -9.76 9.60
C MET A 1 28.63 -8.33 10.03
N LYS A 2 28.79 -8.04 11.33
CA LYS A 2 29.23 -6.73 11.92
C LYS A 2 28.29 -5.52 11.65
N LYS A 3 28.12 -4.57 12.56
CA LYS A 3 28.24 -4.59 14.04
C LYS A 3 27.40 -3.43 14.59
N THR A 4 26.75 -3.62 15.73
CA THR A 4 26.10 -2.55 16.51
C THR A 4 27.13 -1.73 17.31
N LEU A 5 26.76 -0.51 17.69
CA LEU A 5 27.32 0.17 18.86
C LEU A 5 26.23 1.03 19.53
N ILE A 6 26.30 1.15 20.85
CA ILE A 6 25.32 1.80 21.72
C ILE A 6 26.09 2.77 22.62
N TYR A 7 25.53 3.96 22.91
CA TYR A 7 25.94 4.75 24.06
C TYR A 7 24.75 5.32 24.81
N VAL A 8 24.57 4.85 26.05
CA VAL A 8 23.72 5.41 27.09
C VAL A 8 24.53 5.35 28.38
N THR A 9 24.74 6.49 29.03
CA THR A 9 25.40 6.55 30.34
C THR A 9 24.68 7.56 31.23
N LEU A 10 23.96 7.04 32.21
CA LEU A 10 23.29 7.77 33.27
C LEU A 10 24.14 7.55 34.53
N ILE A 11 24.60 8.64 35.18
CA ILE A 11 25.47 8.56 36.36
C ILE A 11 24.69 8.96 37.61
N LEU A 12 24.86 8.18 38.67
CA LEU A 12 24.08 8.20 39.89
C LEU A 12 24.75 9.03 41.00
N LEU A 13 23.93 9.61 41.87
CA LEU A 13 24.33 10.36 43.07
C LEU A 13 24.70 9.43 44.24
N LEU A 14 25.72 9.79 45.03
CA LEU A 14 25.91 9.24 46.38
C LEU A 14 26.58 10.25 47.33
N LEU A 15 26.11 10.28 48.58
CA LEU A 15 26.56 11.10 49.70
C LEU A 15 27.41 10.26 50.68
N MET A 16 28.33 10.89 51.42
CA MET A 16 28.65 10.59 52.83
C MET A 16 29.50 11.72 53.47
N ILE A 17 29.67 11.69 54.80
CA ILE A 17 29.85 12.91 55.63
C ILE A 17 30.98 12.78 56.69
N THR A 18 31.44 13.94 57.21
CA THR A 18 32.08 14.21 58.54
C THR A 18 33.60 14.28 58.69
N GLY A 19 34.03 15.25 59.53
CA GLY A 19 35.40 15.52 59.98
C GLY A 19 35.53 17.00 60.43
N CYS A 20 35.84 17.26 61.72
CA CYS A 20 35.73 18.60 62.34
C CYS A 20 37.03 19.04 63.08
N ALA A 21 37.01 20.26 63.63
CA ALA A 21 38.01 20.91 64.52
C ALA A 21 39.26 21.54 63.83
N SER A 22 39.81 22.68 64.26
CA SER A 22 39.39 23.64 65.31
C SER A 22 40.16 24.99 65.30
N ASP A 23 39.41 26.10 65.34
CA ASP A 23 39.58 27.29 66.22
C ASP A 23 40.85 28.20 66.11
N PRO A 24 40.92 29.40 66.77
CA PRO A 24 41.04 30.66 66.00
C PRO A 24 42.12 31.67 66.46
N GLU A 25 42.31 32.76 65.71
CA GLU A 25 43.16 33.91 66.11
C GLU A 25 42.56 35.30 65.78
N THR A 26 42.75 36.23 66.72
CA THR A 26 42.61 37.71 66.69
C THR A 26 43.56 38.27 67.80
N PRO A 27 43.82 39.58 67.97
CA PRO A 27 43.46 40.78 67.18
C PRO A 27 44.74 41.45 66.59
N PRO A 28 44.97 42.79 66.59
CA PRO A 28 45.02 43.67 67.77
C PRO A 28 44.23 44.99 67.68
N GLU A 29 44.08 45.67 68.82
CA GLU A 29 43.57 47.05 68.97
C GLU A 29 44.73 48.05 69.13
N GLU A 30 44.47 49.36 68.93
CA GLU A 30 44.92 50.55 69.71
C GLU A 30 44.91 51.84 68.85
N PRO A 31 44.89 53.06 69.46
CA PRO A 31 44.68 53.41 70.87
C PRO A 31 43.52 54.40 71.11
N VAL A 32 43.28 54.74 72.38
CA VAL A 32 42.45 55.88 72.84
C VAL A 32 43.36 57.10 73.08
N GLU A 33 42.86 58.32 72.85
CA GLU A 33 43.54 59.57 73.22
C GLU A 33 42.71 60.38 74.25
N GLU A 34 43.38 61.16 75.10
CA GLU A 34 42.84 61.66 76.37
C GLU A 34 42.08 62.99 76.31
N THR A 35 41.36 63.24 77.41
CA THR A 35 40.56 64.42 77.76
C THR A 35 41.25 65.77 77.54
N VAL A 36 40.46 66.76 77.12
CA VAL A 36 40.63 68.17 77.55
C VAL A 36 39.42 68.56 78.40
N ILE A 37 39.66 69.30 79.48
CA ILE A 37 38.64 69.80 80.41
C ILE A 37 38.63 71.33 80.31
N GLU A 38 37.46 71.94 80.18
CA GLU A 38 37.24 73.37 80.48
C GLU A 38 36.16 73.50 81.57
N GLU A 39 36.27 74.56 82.38
CA GLU A 39 35.43 74.79 83.57
C GLU A 39 34.09 75.51 83.24
N PRO A 40 33.08 75.40 84.11
CA PRO A 40 31.73 75.88 83.81
C PRO A 40 31.52 77.38 84.08
N GLU A 41 30.78 78.04 83.17
CA GLU A 41 30.12 79.34 83.42
C GLU A 41 28.59 79.15 83.68
N PRO A 42 27.90 80.13 84.31
CA PRO A 42 26.89 79.80 85.32
C PRO A 42 25.47 79.55 84.79
N VAL A 43 24.71 78.83 85.63
CA VAL A 43 23.27 78.59 85.49
C VAL A 43 22.47 79.90 85.41
N VAL A 44 21.56 79.95 84.45
CA VAL A 44 20.39 80.84 84.42
C VAL A 44 19.16 79.94 84.33
N GLU A 45 18.20 80.09 85.24
CA GLU A 45 16.95 79.31 85.26
C GLU A 45 15.79 80.06 84.58
N GLU A 46 14.80 79.27 84.14
CA GLU A 46 13.49 79.65 83.61
C GLU A 46 13.41 80.39 82.24
N PRO A 47 12.30 80.24 81.49
CA PRO A 47 11.11 79.40 81.74
C PRO A 47 10.98 78.20 80.77
N GLU A 48 9.97 77.36 80.98
CA GLU A 48 9.57 76.32 80.02
C GLU A 48 9.04 76.95 78.71
N GLU A 49 9.66 76.66 77.57
CA GLU A 49 9.00 76.86 76.27
C GLU A 49 8.12 75.64 75.96
N THR A 50 6.88 75.90 75.56
CA THR A 50 5.88 74.89 75.22
C THR A 50 6.32 74.05 74.02
N PRO A 51 5.98 72.74 73.95
CA PRO A 51 6.24 71.95 72.76
C PRO A 51 5.58 72.60 71.53
N PRO A 52 6.20 72.50 70.33
CA PRO A 52 5.57 72.97 69.10
C PRO A 52 4.23 72.23 68.88
N PRO A 53 3.24 72.89 68.26
CA PRO A 53 1.93 72.28 68.07
C PRO A 53 2.05 71.02 67.22
N GLU A 54 1.32 69.98 67.61
CA GLU A 54 1.13 68.78 66.78
C GLU A 54 0.57 69.20 65.42
N GLU A 55 1.22 68.79 64.33
CA GLU A 55 0.62 68.91 63.00
C GLU A 55 -0.69 68.11 63.00
N PRO A 56 -1.76 68.62 62.39
CA PRO A 56 -3.06 67.96 62.45
C PRO A 56 -2.93 66.59 61.78
N VAL A 57 -3.13 65.52 62.57
CA VAL A 57 -3.18 64.15 62.06
C VAL A 57 -4.23 64.11 60.96
N GLU A 58 -3.78 63.97 59.71
CA GLU A 58 -4.68 63.75 58.59
C GLU A 58 -5.47 62.47 58.90
N THR A 59 -6.79 62.57 58.92
CA THR A 59 -7.65 61.41 59.13
C THR A 59 -7.61 60.58 57.86
N VAL A 60 -6.58 59.74 57.75
CA VAL A 60 -6.38 58.78 56.66
C VAL A 60 -7.68 58.02 56.47
N GLU A 61 -8.32 58.26 55.32
CA GLU A 61 -9.60 57.64 55.00
C GLU A 61 -9.39 56.12 54.92
N SER A 62 -10.22 55.33 55.59
CA SER A 62 -10.12 53.87 55.58
C SER A 62 -10.24 53.33 54.15
N VAL A 63 -9.54 52.24 53.82
CA VAL A 63 -9.64 51.61 52.49
C VAL A 63 -11.10 51.24 52.19
N ASN A 64 -11.63 51.70 51.06
CA ASN A 64 -13.00 51.39 50.67
C ASN A 64 -13.10 49.89 50.29
N PRO A 65 -14.08 49.12 50.80
CA PRO A 65 -14.28 47.73 50.40
C PRO A 65 -14.39 47.51 48.87
N GLU A 66 -14.88 48.50 48.12
CA GLU A 66 -14.91 48.43 46.64
C GLU A 66 -13.51 48.54 45.99
N GLU A 67 -12.51 49.15 46.66
CA GLU A 67 -11.11 49.14 46.19
C GLU A 67 -10.54 47.73 46.23
N ILE A 68 -10.70 47.02 47.36
CA ILE A 68 -10.25 45.62 47.53
C ILE A 68 -10.96 44.72 46.51
N LYS A 69 -12.29 44.86 46.40
CA LYS A 69 -13.12 44.08 45.48
C LYS A 69 -12.75 44.29 44.01
N ALA A 70 -12.38 45.50 43.60
CA ALA A 70 -11.89 45.76 42.24
C ALA A 70 -10.57 45.01 41.92
N VAL A 71 -9.71 44.79 42.93
CA VAL A 71 -8.49 43.98 42.79
C VAL A 71 -8.80 42.49 42.84
N GLU A 72 -9.76 42.05 43.66
CA GLU A 72 -10.28 40.67 43.61
C GLU A 72 -10.86 40.33 42.23
N GLU A 73 -11.69 41.21 41.66
CA GLU A 73 -12.24 41.07 40.30
C GLU A 73 -11.12 41.05 39.23
N ALA A 74 -10.02 41.77 39.42
CA ALA A 74 -8.86 41.73 38.53
C ALA A 74 -8.06 40.42 38.62
N VAL A 75 -7.84 39.91 39.83
CA VAL A 75 -7.17 38.61 40.06
C VAL A 75 -8.05 37.46 39.53
N GLU A 76 -9.36 37.49 39.75
CA GLU A 76 -10.27 36.48 39.18
C GLU A 76 -10.26 36.52 37.65
N ARG A 77 -10.26 37.71 37.04
CA ARG A 77 -10.14 37.87 35.58
C ARG A 77 -8.85 37.24 35.03
N ALA A 78 -7.73 37.40 35.73
CA ALA A 78 -6.46 36.78 35.38
C ALA A 78 -6.54 35.24 35.50
N ASP A 79 -7.16 34.72 36.57
CA ASP A 79 -7.35 33.28 36.77
C ASP A 79 -8.22 32.66 35.67
N GLN A 80 -9.36 33.28 35.37
CA GLN A 80 -10.27 32.89 34.28
C GLN A 80 -9.59 32.93 32.90
N ALA A 81 -8.62 33.84 32.70
CA ALA A 81 -7.79 33.90 31.50
C ALA A 81 -6.66 32.84 31.47
N GLY A 82 -6.51 32.02 32.51
CA GLY A 82 -5.52 30.94 32.58
C GLY A 82 -4.18 31.32 33.19
N ALA A 83 -4.10 32.38 34.02
CA ALA A 83 -2.84 32.85 34.59
C ALA A 83 -2.08 31.82 35.43
N ARG A 84 -2.77 30.86 36.07
CA ARG A 84 -2.12 29.70 36.72
C ARG A 84 -1.26 28.84 35.78
N THR A 85 -1.51 28.90 34.47
CA THR A 85 -0.80 28.12 33.44
C THR A 85 0.25 28.95 32.71
N TYR A 86 -0.09 30.19 32.33
CA TYR A 86 0.73 31.01 31.43
C TYR A 86 1.52 32.13 32.13
N ALA A 87 1.13 32.50 33.36
CA ALA A 87 1.68 33.63 34.10
C ALA A 87 1.78 33.34 35.61
N ALA A 88 2.14 32.09 35.96
CA ALA A 88 1.97 31.54 37.30
C ALA A 88 2.65 32.36 38.41
N ASP A 89 3.87 32.86 38.17
CA ASP A 89 4.63 33.65 39.14
C ASP A 89 3.95 35.01 39.40
N LEU A 90 3.58 35.75 38.35
CA LEU A 90 2.85 37.01 38.46
C LEU A 90 1.50 36.84 39.15
N PHE A 91 0.81 35.71 38.87
CA PHE A 91 -0.47 35.38 39.49
C PHE A 91 -0.32 35.08 41.00
N LEU A 92 0.71 34.32 41.39
CA LEU A 92 1.03 34.07 42.79
C LEU A 92 1.33 35.39 43.52
N GLU A 93 2.25 36.19 42.98
CA GLU A 93 2.65 37.48 43.56
C GLU A 93 1.52 38.51 43.62
N ALA A 94 0.50 38.41 42.75
CA ALA A 94 -0.70 39.24 42.82
C ALA A 94 -1.61 38.81 43.99
N ASN A 95 -1.80 37.50 44.19
CA ASN A 95 -2.59 36.96 45.30
C ASN A 95 -1.91 37.25 46.65
N GLU A 96 -0.60 37.05 46.77
CA GLU A 96 0.16 37.33 48.00
C GLU A 96 -0.01 38.79 48.46
N LYS A 97 0.12 39.74 47.54
CA LYS A 97 -0.03 41.18 47.84
C LYS A 97 -1.47 41.59 48.11
N LEU A 98 -2.45 40.92 47.49
CA LEU A 98 -3.87 41.15 47.78
C LEU A 98 -4.24 40.71 49.20
N GLU A 99 -3.73 39.56 49.67
CA GLU A 99 -3.94 39.11 51.05
C GLU A 99 -3.13 39.94 52.07
N GLU A 100 -1.89 40.37 51.74
CA GLU A 100 -1.13 41.34 52.55
C GLU A 100 -1.92 42.65 52.70
N ALA A 101 -2.44 43.20 51.60
CA ALA A 101 -3.23 44.43 51.59
C ALA A 101 -4.50 44.32 52.44
N LYS A 102 -5.27 43.22 52.31
CA LYS A 102 -6.47 42.95 53.13
C LYS A 102 -6.14 42.95 54.62
N SER A 103 -5.00 42.38 55.01
CA SER A 103 -4.57 42.35 56.42
C SER A 103 -4.23 43.72 57.02
N LEU A 104 -3.91 44.70 56.17
CA LEU A 104 -3.54 46.07 56.56
C LEU A 104 -4.66 47.11 56.38
N ALA A 105 -5.80 46.75 55.78
CA ALA A 105 -6.84 47.70 55.39
C ALA A 105 -7.44 48.54 56.55
N GLU A 106 -7.44 48.00 57.78
CA GLU A 106 -7.88 48.69 59.01
C GLU A 106 -6.73 49.31 59.83
N THR A 107 -5.47 48.95 59.57
CA THR A 107 -4.32 49.23 60.45
C THR A 107 -3.24 50.12 59.82
N ASP A 108 -3.06 50.03 58.51
CA ASP A 108 -2.23 50.91 57.68
C ASP A 108 -2.89 51.05 56.29
N PRO A 109 -3.88 51.96 56.14
CA PRO A 109 -4.66 52.09 54.90
C PRO A 109 -3.81 52.47 53.69
N ASP A 110 -2.72 53.23 53.88
CA ASP A 110 -1.91 53.72 52.77
C ASP A 110 -0.90 52.68 52.30
N ARG A 111 -0.32 51.89 53.21
CA ARG A 111 0.41 50.67 52.83
C ARG A 111 -0.52 49.64 52.19
N SER A 112 -1.75 49.50 52.67
CA SER A 112 -2.77 48.64 52.05
C SER A 112 -3.06 49.08 50.59
N ARG A 113 -3.26 50.38 50.34
CA ARG A 113 -3.40 50.95 48.98
C ARG A 113 -2.17 50.70 48.09
N GLU A 114 -0.97 50.88 48.62
CA GLU A 114 0.29 50.60 47.89
C GLU A 114 0.36 49.14 47.43
N LEU A 115 -0.08 48.21 48.29
CA LEU A 115 -0.13 46.78 47.99
C LEU A 115 -1.27 46.40 47.05
N LEU A 116 -2.46 47.00 47.19
CA LEU A 116 -3.58 46.83 46.23
C LEU A 116 -3.17 47.26 44.83
N ALA A 117 -2.50 48.42 44.69
CA ALA A 117 -2.01 48.90 43.40
C ALA A 117 -0.97 47.94 42.77
N GLN A 118 -0.10 47.34 43.60
CA GLN A 118 0.87 46.35 43.15
C GLN A 118 0.23 45.00 42.78
N ALA A 119 -0.79 44.56 43.53
CA ALA A 119 -1.57 43.36 43.23
C ALA A 119 -2.36 43.53 41.91
N ALA A 120 -3.04 44.67 41.72
CA ALA A 120 -3.75 45.00 40.49
C ALA A 120 -2.82 45.03 39.27
N SER A 121 -1.67 45.71 39.38
CA SER A 121 -0.67 45.78 38.30
C SER A 121 -0.19 44.39 37.87
N LYS A 122 0.08 43.49 38.84
CA LYS A 122 0.49 42.11 38.56
C LYS A 122 -0.65 41.25 38.01
N ALA A 123 -1.88 41.44 38.47
CA ALA A 123 -3.06 40.77 37.92
C ALA A 123 -3.30 41.16 36.45
N ASP A 124 -3.21 42.44 36.12
CA ASP A 124 -3.37 42.95 34.74
C ASP A 124 -2.20 42.57 33.83
N GLU A 125 -0.98 42.40 34.37
CA GLU A 125 0.16 41.82 33.63
C GLU A 125 -0.02 40.32 33.39
N ALA A 126 -0.39 39.56 34.42
CA ALA A 126 -0.67 38.12 34.32
C ALA A 126 -1.82 37.81 33.35
N TYR A 127 -2.89 38.61 33.38
CA TYR A 127 -3.99 38.55 32.43
C TYR A 127 -3.51 38.72 30.99
N ARG A 128 -2.77 39.81 30.70
CA ARG A 128 -2.26 40.10 29.33
C ARG A 128 -1.33 39.00 28.82
N LEU A 129 -0.37 38.55 29.64
CA LEU A 129 0.57 37.48 29.27
C LEU A 129 -0.17 36.16 28.99
N SER A 130 -1.26 35.88 29.69
CA SER A 130 -2.06 34.66 29.49
C SER A 130 -2.88 34.70 28.21
N ILE A 131 -3.41 35.86 27.85
CA ILE A 131 -4.10 36.05 26.57
C ILE A 131 -3.09 35.95 25.41
N ASP A 132 -1.98 36.69 25.46
CA ASP A 132 -0.92 36.64 24.44
C ASP A 132 -0.37 35.22 24.21
N SER A 133 -0.10 34.48 25.29
CA SER A 133 0.35 33.08 25.20
C SER A 133 -0.66 32.17 24.48
N GLN A 134 -1.96 32.33 24.75
CA GLN A 134 -3.01 31.55 24.09
C GLN A 134 -3.22 31.96 22.63
N VAL A 135 -3.15 33.26 22.31
CA VAL A 135 -3.19 33.76 20.93
C VAL A 135 -2.00 33.19 20.15
N SER A 136 -0.80 33.28 20.72
CA SER A 136 0.44 32.75 20.13
C SER A 136 0.38 31.24 19.89
N GLU A 137 -0.17 30.45 20.82
CA GLU A 137 -0.37 29.00 20.61
C GLU A 137 -1.38 28.70 19.49
N LYS A 138 -2.53 29.39 19.49
CA LYS A 138 -3.58 29.23 18.46
C LYS A 138 -3.05 29.59 17.07
N VAL A 139 -2.37 30.74 16.94
CA VAL A 139 -1.73 31.20 15.68
C VAL A 139 -0.62 30.25 15.24
N THR A 140 0.18 29.71 16.16
CA THR A 140 1.22 28.72 15.84
C THR A 140 0.63 27.43 15.27
N LYS A 141 -0.47 26.93 15.85
CA LYS A 141 -1.19 25.74 15.35
C LYS A 141 -1.81 25.96 13.97
N LEU A 142 -2.42 27.12 13.73
CA LEU A 142 -2.94 27.50 12.41
C LEU A 142 -1.83 27.57 11.35
N ARG A 143 -0.73 28.29 11.65
CA ARG A 143 0.43 28.41 10.73
C ARG A 143 1.12 27.08 10.45
N LEU A 144 1.13 26.14 11.40
CA LEU A 144 1.65 24.79 11.17
C LEU A 144 0.80 24.03 10.14
N LEU A 145 -0.52 24.07 10.27
CA LEU A 145 -1.43 23.42 9.32
C LEU A 145 -1.43 24.10 7.95
N GLU A 146 -1.37 25.44 7.89
CA GLU A 146 -1.19 26.19 6.64
C GLU A 146 0.11 25.78 5.94
N LYS A 147 1.22 25.68 6.68
CA LYS A 147 2.49 25.17 6.14
C LYS A 147 2.35 23.74 5.62
N GLN A 148 1.68 22.84 6.34
CA GLN A 148 1.47 21.47 5.89
C GLN A 148 0.62 21.39 4.61
N LEU A 149 -0.42 22.22 4.47
CA LEU A 149 -1.22 22.33 3.25
C LEU A 149 -0.40 22.87 2.07
N ILE A 150 0.51 23.81 2.30
CA ILE A 150 1.47 24.31 1.29
C ILE A 150 2.47 23.21 0.90
N GLU A 151 2.99 22.43 1.86
CA GLU A 151 3.97 21.36 1.60
C GLU A 151 3.40 20.18 0.79
N ILE A 152 2.08 19.94 0.82
CA ILE A 152 1.39 18.98 -0.07
C ILE A 152 0.81 19.62 -1.35
N GLU A 153 1.11 20.90 -1.59
CA GLU A 153 0.60 21.70 -2.72
C GLU A 153 -0.95 21.75 -2.83
N ALA A 154 -1.65 21.83 -1.69
CA ALA A 154 -3.11 21.73 -1.60
C ALA A 154 -3.86 22.70 -2.52
N GLU A 155 -3.37 23.93 -2.69
CA GLU A 155 -3.91 24.94 -3.62
C GLU A 155 -4.04 24.42 -5.06
N LYS A 156 -3.13 23.54 -5.51
CA LYS A 156 -3.13 23.00 -6.87
C LYS A 156 -4.06 21.79 -7.03
N TYR A 157 -4.18 20.97 -5.98
CA TYR A 157 -5.03 19.78 -5.98
C TYR A 157 -6.51 20.09 -5.72
N ALA A 158 -6.80 21.08 -4.87
CA ALA A 158 -8.15 21.47 -4.47
C ALA A 158 -8.26 23.00 -4.24
N PRO A 159 -8.16 23.83 -5.30
CA PRO A 159 -8.06 25.29 -5.17
C PRO A 159 -9.23 25.94 -4.43
N GLU A 160 -10.47 25.51 -4.68
CA GLU A 160 -11.65 26.09 -4.02
C GLU A 160 -11.74 25.68 -2.54
N ASP A 161 -11.45 24.42 -2.21
CA ASP A 161 -11.47 23.93 -0.81
C ASP A 161 -10.33 24.53 0.01
N TYR A 162 -9.12 24.60 -0.56
CA TYR A 162 -7.98 25.31 0.03
C TYR A 162 -8.31 26.78 0.29
N LYS A 163 -8.97 27.45 -0.64
CA LYS A 163 -9.43 28.82 -0.45
C LYS A 163 -10.49 28.93 0.64
N ILE A 164 -11.52 28.07 0.68
CA ILE A 164 -12.54 28.05 1.75
C ILE A 164 -11.90 27.89 3.13
N VAL A 165 -10.89 27.03 3.23
CA VAL A 165 -10.13 26.78 4.46
C VAL A 165 -9.22 27.96 4.81
N LYS A 166 -8.55 28.58 3.83
CA LYS A 166 -7.70 29.75 4.05
C LYS A 166 -8.50 31.01 4.43
N ASP A 167 -9.59 31.31 3.73
CA ASP A 167 -10.47 32.44 4.04
C ASP A 167 -11.01 32.35 5.49
N ARG A 168 -11.26 31.13 6.01
CA ARG A 168 -11.60 30.88 7.42
C ARG A 168 -10.44 31.11 8.39
N ALA A 169 -9.21 30.76 8.00
CA ALA A 169 -8.01 30.95 8.83
C ALA A 169 -7.61 32.43 8.91
N ASP A 170 -7.63 33.14 7.78
CA ASP A 170 -7.28 34.57 7.70
C ASP A 170 -8.31 35.45 8.44
N LEU A 171 -9.61 35.10 8.37
CA LEU A 171 -10.67 35.74 9.17
C LEU A 171 -10.49 35.49 10.68
N LEU A 172 -10.10 34.27 11.06
CA LEU A 172 -9.83 33.90 12.45
C LEU A 172 -8.61 34.64 13.02
N ILE A 173 -7.55 34.82 12.22
CA ILE A 173 -6.41 35.67 12.58
C ILE A 173 -6.87 37.12 12.73
N THR A 174 -7.72 37.64 11.82
CA THR A 174 -8.27 39.00 11.93
C THR A 174 -9.00 39.23 13.26
N TYR A 175 -9.81 38.27 13.74
CA TYR A 175 -10.46 38.41 15.07
C TYR A 175 -9.48 38.36 16.25
N LEU A 176 -8.32 37.73 16.11
CA LEU A 176 -7.28 37.72 17.14
C LEU A 176 -6.50 39.04 17.15
N ASP A 177 -6.20 39.59 15.97
CA ASP A 177 -5.54 40.90 15.79
C ASP A 177 -6.47 42.08 16.18
N GLU A 178 -7.80 41.91 16.08
CA GLU A 178 -8.82 42.87 16.55
C GLU A 178 -9.20 42.71 18.05
N GLU A 179 -8.55 41.80 18.79
CA GLU A 179 -8.86 41.43 20.19
C GLU A 179 -10.29 40.89 20.45
N ASP A 180 -11.08 40.51 19.42
CA ASP A 180 -12.38 39.83 19.57
C ASP A 180 -12.19 38.32 19.80
N TYR A 181 -11.52 38.00 20.91
CA TYR A 181 -11.28 36.62 21.37
C TYR A 181 -12.58 35.81 21.47
N ALA A 182 -13.71 36.46 21.78
CA ALA A 182 -15.02 35.84 21.87
C ALA A 182 -15.53 35.31 20.52
N ARG A 183 -15.23 35.98 19.40
CA ARG A 183 -15.47 35.41 18.04
C ARG A 183 -14.43 34.37 17.69
N ALA A 184 -13.16 34.65 17.94
CA ALA A 184 -12.06 33.76 17.60
C ALA A 184 -12.27 32.35 18.21
N ASP A 185 -12.60 32.27 19.50
CA ASP A 185 -12.75 30.99 20.21
C ASP A 185 -13.94 30.15 19.71
N ARG A 186 -15.02 30.81 19.27
CA ARG A 186 -16.17 30.13 18.66
C ARG A 186 -15.86 29.52 17.27
N GLN A 187 -14.84 30.01 16.57
CA GLN A 187 -14.47 29.53 15.23
C GLN A 187 -13.19 28.71 15.20
N TYR A 188 -12.28 28.89 16.17
CA TYR A 188 -11.00 28.18 16.24
C TYR A 188 -11.15 26.66 16.11
N GLY A 189 -12.07 26.06 16.87
CA GLY A 189 -12.31 24.61 16.88
C GLY A 189 -12.99 24.04 15.62
N SER A 190 -13.55 24.86 14.73
CA SER A 190 -14.07 24.41 13.43
C SER A 190 -13.12 24.73 12.28
N THR A 191 -12.43 25.88 12.31
CA THR A 191 -11.35 26.20 11.37
C THR A 191 -10.20 25.20 11.46
N LEU A 192 -9.74 24.86 12.66
CA LEU A 192 -8.66 23.88 12.85
C LEU A 192 -9.01 22.50 12.26
N ARG A 193 -10.24 22.03 12.49
CA ARG A 193 -10.73 20.76 11.92
C ARG A 193 -10.89 20.83 10.40
N ALA A 194 -11.39 21.93 9.84
CA ALA A 194 -11.47 22.09 8.39
C ALA A 194 -10.08 22.06 7.72
N MET A 195 -9.06 22.67 8.34
CA MET A 195 -7.66 22.57 7.89
C MET A 195 -7.13 21.14 7.95
N GLN A 196 -7.42 20.42 9.04
CA GLN A 196 -7.00 19.02 9.23
C GLN A 196 -7.69 18.07 8.24
N ASN A 197 -9.02 18.15 8.09
CA ASN A 197 -9.78 17.35 7.14
C ASN A 197 -9.31 17.56 5.69
N LEU A 198 -8.96 18.80 5.32
CA LEU A 198 -8.43 19.10 3.98
C LEU A 198 -7.06 18.47 3.76
N TYR A 199 -6.16 18.61 4.73
CA TYR A 199 -4.83 17.98 4.71
C TYR A 199 -4.95 16.46 4.59
N ASP A 200 -5.75 15.84 5.46
CA ASP A 200 -5.92 14.38 5.51
C ASP A 200 -6.58 13.85 4.23
N THR A 201 -7.55 14.57 3.66
CA THR A 201 -8.18 14.19 2.38
C THR A 201 -7.18 14.22 1.23
N ILE A 202 -6.41 15.31 1.10
CA ILE A 202 -5.44 15.46 0.01
C ILE A 202 -4.27 14.48 0.16
N ASP A 203 -3.70 14.31 1.35
CA ASP A 203 -2.60 13.34 1.57
C ASP A 203 -3.06 11.89 1.31
N ASN A 204 -4.22 11.48 1.83
CA ASN A 204 -4.75 10.14 1.57
C ASN A 204 -5.04 9.91 0.08
N ASN A 205 -5.58 10.91 -0.63
CA ASN A 205 -5.84 10.81 -2.07
C ASN A 205 -4.53 10.73 -2.89
N ILE A 206 -3.53 11.57 -2.57
CA ILE A 206 -2.18 11.50 -3.17
C ILE A 206 -1.53 10.14 -2.90
N ARG A 207 -1.67 9.62 -1.67
CA ARG A 207 -1.14 8.32 -1.25
C ARG A 207 -1.84 7.16 -1.96
N TRP A 208 -3.15 7.25 -2.19
CA TRP A 208 -3.90 6.26 -2.98
C TRP A 208 -3.38 6.20 -4.41
N ILE A 209 -3.23 7.35 -5.09
CA ILE A 209 -2.68 7.40 -6.44
C ILE A 209 -1.26 6.79 -6.50
N LYS A 210 -0.39 7.07 -5.52
CA LYS A 210 0.96 6.47 -5.42
C LYS A 210 0.96 4.95 -5.17
N ILE A 211 -0.07 4.40 -4.52
CA ILE A 211 -0.24 2.95 -4.35
C ILE A 211 -0.71 2.34 -5.67
N LEU A 212 -1.71 2.94 -6.31
CA LEU A 212 -2.28 2.50 -7.57
C LEU A 212 -1.23 2.56 -8.72
N ASP A 213 -0.42 3.60 -8.77
CA ASP A 213 0.77 3.75 -9.63
C ASP A 213 1.75 2.58 -9.44
N ARG A 214 2.24 2.36 -8.22
CA ARG A 214 3.14 1.23 -7.88
C ARG A 214 2.57 -0.12 -8.31
N ASP A 215 1.29 -0.36 -8.02
CA ASP A 215 0.66 -1.66 -8.28
C ASP A 215 0.38 -1.86 -9.78
N THR A 216 0.05 -0.78 -10.51
CA THR A 216 -0.04 -0.78 -11.97
C THR A 216 1.31 -1.11 -12.63
N ASN A 217 2.40 -0.48 -12.17
CA ASN A 217 3.75 -0.81 -12.65
C ASN A 217 4.12 -2.28 -12.41
N ALA A 218 3.70 -2.86 -11.28
CA ALA A 218 3.92 -4.28 -11.01
C ALA A 218 3.19 -5.16 -12.04
N TYR A 219 1.91 -4.92 -12.31
CA TYR A 219 1.18 -5.65 -13.36
C TYR A 219 1.74 -5.41 -14.77
N MET A 220 2.29 -4.23 -15.07
CA MET A 220 2.97 -3.98 -16.35
C MET A 220 4.29 -4.76 -16.47
N SER A 221 5.09 -4.82 -15.41
CA SER A 221 6.31 -5.64 -15.34
C SER A 221 5.99 -7.13 -15.47
N ASP A 222 4.93 -7.61 -14.80
CA ASP A 222 4.46 -8.99 -14.92
C ASP A 222 3.98 -9.28 -16.36
N ALA A 223 3.31 -8.34 -17.03
CA ALA A 223 2.92 -8.49 -18.43
C ALA A 223 4.13 -8.61 -19.38
N GLU A 224 5.21 -7.85 -19.14
CA GLU A 224 6.47 -7.98 -19.88
C GLU A 224 7.15 -9.34 -19.64
N GLU A 225 7.23 -9.83 -18.40
CA GLU A 225 7.77 -11.17 -18.07
C GLU A 225 6.97 -12.29 -18.77
N LYS A 226 5.65 -12.10 -18.90
CA LYS A 226 4.73 -13.05 -19.56
C LYS A 226 4.73 -12.94 -21.08
N GLU A 227 5.68 -12.20 -21.67
CA GLU A 227 5.84 -11.98 -23.12
C GLU A 227 4.61 -11.31 -23.78
N ALA A 228 3.92 -10.41 -23.08
CA ALA A 228 2.71 -9.77 -23.61
C ALA A 228 2.95 -8.96 -24.90
N PHE A 229 4.17 -8.48 -25.15
CA PHE A 229 4.56 -7.89 -26.44
C PHE A 229 4.44 -8.85 -27.65
N LEU A 230 4.40 -10.17 -27.41
CA LEU A 230 4.22 -11.22 -28.42
C LEU A 230 2.79 -11.77 -28.43
N TRP A 231 2.20 -12.00 -27.25
CA TRP A 231 0.92 -12.72 -27.13
C TRP A 231 -0.30 -11.82 -26.86
N ALA A 232 -0.12 -10.63 -26.28
CA ALA A 232 -1.18 -9.67 -25.99
C ALA A 232 -0.77 -8.20 -26.27
N PRO A 233 -0.30 -7.88 -27.49
CA PRO A 233 0.31 -6.58 -27.79
C PRO A 233 -0.71 -5.43 -27.78
N GLU A 234 -1.95 -5.65 -28.23
CA GLU A 234 -3.00 -4.62 -28.21
C GLU A 234 -3.44 -4.29 -26.78
N GLU A 235 -3.45 -5.29 -25.89
CA GLU A 235 -3.79 -5.12 -24.49
C GLU A 235 -2.64 -4.44 -23.72
N LEU A 236 -1.38 -4.78 -24.03
CA LEU A 236 -0.19 -4.12 -23.50
C LEU A 236 -0.06 -2.66 -23.99
N GLU A 237 -0.41 -2.37 -25.25
CA GLU A 237 -0.41 -1.00 -25.80
C GLU A 237 -1.41 -0.11 -25.03
N LYS A 238 -2.63 -0.61 -24.79
CA LYS A 238 -3.63 0.10 -23.97
C LYS A 238 -3.15 0.33 -22.55
N ALA A 239 -2.54 -0.68 -21.91
CA ALA A 239 -1.98 -0.54 -20.57
C ALA A 239 -0.95 0.61 -20.49
N ASN A 240 -0.01 0.64 -21.46
CA ASN A 240 1.00 1.71 -21.57
C ASN A 240 0.37 3.09 -21.85
N TYR A 241 -0.61 3.16 -22.75
CA TYR A 241 -1.34 4.39 -23.06
C TYR A 241 -2.00 4.98 -21.80
N TYR A 242 -2.85 4.19 -21.13
CA TYR A 242 -3.59 4.62 -19.96
C TYR A 242 -2.67 4.92 -18.77
N TYR A 243 -1.56 4.19 -18.62
CA TYR A 243 -0.57 4.48 -17.58
C TYR A 243 0.10 5.85 -17.82
N SER A 244 0.51 6.13 -19.06
CA SER A 244 1.06 7.44 -19.44
C SER A 244 0.06 8.58 -19.18
N ASP A 245 -1.21 8.41 -19.53
CA ASP A 245 -2.27 9.39 -19.22
C ASP A 245 -2.45 9.54 -17.70
N GLY A 246 -2.47 8.45 -16.93
CA GLY A 246 -2.63 8.46 -15.48
C GLY A 246 -1.52 9.21 -14.73
N ILE A 247 -0.26 8.99 -15.13
CA ILE A 247 0.90 9.73 -14.61
C ILE A 247 0.89 11.19 -15.10
N SER A 248 0.45 11.45 -16.33
CA SER A 248 0.27 12.81 -16.84
C SER A 248 -0.77 13.58 -16.02
N TYR A 249 -1.93 12.98 -15.72
CA TYR A 249 -2.96 13.59 -14.88
C TYR A 249 -2.49 13.83 -13.45
N PHE A 250 -1.73 12.89 -12.85
CA PHE A 250 -1.17 13.08 -11.51
C PHE A 250 -0.21 14.29 -11.45
N ASN A 251 0.72 14.38 -12.39
CA ASN A 251 1.66 15.50 -12.51
C ASN A 251 0.98 16.85 -12.85
N ASN A 252 -0.26 16.81 -13.37
CA ASN A 252 -1.11 17.98 -13.60
C ASN A 252 -2.19 18.16 -12.52
N TYR A 253 -1.99 17.59 -11.32
CA TYR A 253 -2.82 17.75 -10.12
C TYR A 253 -4.26 17.19 -10.21
N LYS A 254 -4.57 16.40 -11.25
CA LYS A 254 -5.91 15.84 -11.52
C LYS A 254 -6.07 14.44 -10.93
N LEU A 255 -6.25 14.35 -9.61
CA LEU A 255 -6.35 13.08 -8.87
C LEU A 255 -7.46 12.16 -9.40
N SER A 256 -8.66 12.68 -9.68
CA SER A 256 -9.78 11.87 -10.19
C SER A 256 -9.53 11.31 -11.60
N ASP A 257 -8.92 12.07 -12.50
CA ASP A 257 -8.62 11.59 -13.85
C ASP A 257 -7.42 10.63 -13.86
N SER A 258 -6.46 10.85 -12.95
CA SER A 258 -5.37 9.93 -12.68
C SER A 258 -5.86 8.58 -12.15
N GLU A 259 -6.80 8.55 -11.20
CA GLU A 259 -7.36 7.29 -10.68
C GLU A 259 -8.00 6.45 -11.79
N LYS A 260 -8.84 7.08 -12.62
CA LYS A 260 -9.52 6.40 -13.74
C LYS A 260 -8.52 5.80 -14.72
N ALA A 261 -7.55 6.60 -15.16
CA ALA A 261 -6.56 6.17 -16.14
C ALA A 261 -5.60 5.10 -15.58
N LEU A 262 -5.16 5.20 -14.32
CA LEU A 262 -4.36 4.14 -13.69
C LEU A 262 -5.16 2.85 -13.44
N LYS A 263 -6.47 2.93 -13.14
CA LYS A 263 -7.34 1.75 -13.06
C LYS A 263 -7.54 1.05 -14.40
N GLU A 264 -7.78 1.81 -15.47
CA GLU A 264 -7.76 1.27 -16.85
C GLU A 264 -6.41 0.61 -17.15
N ALA A 265 -5.29 1.28 -16.87
CA ALA A 265 -3.96 0.73 -17.10
C ALA A 265 -3.72 -0.60 -16.37
N LYS A 266 -4.10 -0.67 -15.08
CA LYS A 266 -4.05 -1.88 -14.26
C LYS A 266 -4.92 -3.00 -14.85
N TYR A 267 -6.14 -2.69 -15.27
CA TYR A 267 -7.04 -3.65 -15.92
C TYR A 267 -6.46 -4.18 -17.24
N TRP A 268 -5.96 -3.31 -18.12
CA TRP A 268 -5.36 -3.72 -19.39
C TRP A 268 -4.06 -4.51 -19.20
N ALA A 269 -3.23 -4.18 -18.20
CA ALA A 269 -2.03 -4.94 -17.85
C ALA A 269 -2.38 -6.35 -17.32
N PHE A 270 -3.34 -6.45 -16.38
CA PHE A 270 -3.83 -7.73 -15.87
C PHE A 270 -4.47 -8.60 -16.96
N THR A 271 -5.21 -7.98 -17.86
CA THR A 271 -5.75 -8.62 -19.06
C THR A 271 -4.63 -9.12 -19.97
N ALA A 272 -3.61 -8.30 -20.24
CA ALA A 272 -2.46 -8.69 -21.06
C ALA A 272 -1.72 -9.91 -20.49
N ILE A 273 -1.55 -10.01 -19.15
CA ILE A 273 -1.03 -11.22 -18.48
C ILE A 273 -1.90 -12.44 -18.80
N ARG A 274 -3.20 -12.40 -18.47
CA ARG A 274 -4.12 -13.54 -18.62
C ARG A 274 -4.21 -14.03 -20.06
N LEU A 275 -4.30 -13.11 -21.01
CA LEU A 275 -4.42 -13.45 -22.42
C LEU A 275 -3.10 -13.94 -23.01
N SER A 276 -1.95 -13.46 -22.51
CA SER A 276 -0.65 -14.02 -22.88
C SER A 276 -0.51 -15.47 -22.46
N GLU A 277 -0.87 -15.80 -21.22
CA GLU A 277 -0.86 -17.19 -20.75
C GLU A 277 -1.86 -18.08 -21.51
N ARG A 278 -3.11 -17.62 -21.73
CA ARG A 278 -4.12 -18.38 -22.48
C ARG A 278 -3.70 -18.61 -23.95
N ARG A 279 -3.22 -17.58 -24.65
CA ARG A 279 -2.80 -17.66 -26.07
C ARG A 279 -1.51 -18.48 -26.25
N LYS A 280 -0.53 -18.34 -25.34
CA LYS A 280 0.69 -19.15 -25.33
C LYS A 280 0.40 -20.63 -25.07
N ARG A 281 -0.52 -20.94 -24.14
CA ARG A 281 -0.94 -22.32 -23.87
C ARG A 281 -1.71 -22.93 -25.05
N LEU A 282 -2.61 -22.16 -25.66
CA LEU A 282 -3.32 -22.56 -26.88
C LEU A 282 -2.33 -22.89 -28.02
N SER A 283 -1.32 -22.04 -28.26
CA SER A 283 -0.28 -22.30 -29.29
C SER A 283 0.44 -23.63 -29.08
N GLN A 284 0.77 -23.98 -27.84
CA GLN A 284 1.41 -25.26 -27.50
C GLN A 284 0.49 -26.47 -27.75
N THR A 285 -0.80 -26.33 -27.42
CA THR A 285 -1.81 -27.35 -27.71
C THR A 285 -2.07 -27.48 -29.22
N ASP A 286 -2.00 -26.39 -29.97
CA ASP A 286 -2.16 -26.37 -31.43
C ASP A 286 -0.99 -27.04 -32.14
N GLU A 287 0.25 -26.82 -31.68
CA GLU A 287 1.44 -27.55 -32.15
C GLU A 287 1.28 -29.07 -31.95
N LEU A 288 0.78 -29.50 -30.79
CA LEU A 288 0.51 -30.92 -30.50
C LEU A 288 -0.67 -31.47 -31.34
N MET A 289 -1.76 -30.71 -31.48
CA MET A 289 -2.92 -31.06 -32.31
C MET A 289 -2.52 -31.32 -33.76
N MET A 290 -1.72 -30.42 -34.34
CA MET A 290 -1.24 -30.52 -35.72
C MET A 290 -0.20 -31.63 -35.90
N SER A 291 0.69 -31.85 -34.93
CA SER A 291 1.67 -32.96 -34.98
C SER A 291 1.02 -34.35 -34.77
N ALA A 292 -0.10 -34.42 -34.06
CA ALA A 292 -0.95 -35.60 -33.98
C ALA A 292 -1.75 -35.81 -35.28
N LEU A 293 -2.29 -34.72 -35.85
CA LEU A 293 -3.01 -34.76 -37.12
C LEU A 293 -2.13 -35.26 -38.27
N GLU A 294 -0.90 -34.72 -38.44
CA GLU A 294 0.01 -35.13 -39.51
C GLU A 294 0.30 -36.64 -39.48
N GLU A 295 0.62 -37.19 -38.31
CA GLU A 295 0.85 -38.63 -38.15
C GLU A 295 -0.44 -39.45 -38.32
N LEU A 296 -1.60 -38.93 -37.95
CA LEU A 296 -2.90 -39.60 -38.11
C LEU A 296 -3.37 -39.64 -39.58
N GLU A 297 -3.27 -38.53 -40.33
CA GLU A 297 -3.60 -38.51 -41.76
C GLU A 297 -2.65 -39.44 -42.54
N LYS A 298 -1.35 -39.41 -42.22
CA LYS A 298 -0.33 -40.32 -42.72
C LYS A 298 -0.60 -41.78 -42.36
N ALA A 299 -1.06 -42.05 -41.13
CA ALA A 299 -1.44 -43.39 -40.67
C ALA A 299 -2.66 -43.93 -41.42
N SER A 300 -3.71 -43.11 -41.60
CA SER A 300 -4.97 -43.48 -42.28
C SER A 300 -4.78 -43.97 -43.73
N ARG A 301 -3.72 -43.48 -44.38
CA ARG A 301 -3.34 -43.81 -45.76
C ARG A 301 -2.58 -45.14 -45.88
N ASN A 302 -2.26 -45.82 -44.77
CA ASN A 302 -1.63 -47.14 -44.77
C ASN A 302 -2.66 -48.29 -44.84
N ARG A 303 -2.31 -49.35 -45.57
CA ARG A 303 -2.94 -50.68 -45.45
C ARG A 303 -2.33 -51.36 -44.21
N VAL A 304 -3.12 -51.99 -43.34
CA VAL A 304 -2.66 -52.58 -42.07
C VAL A 304 -3.15 -54.01 -41.92
N MET A 305 -2.32 -54.89 -41.35
CA MET A 305 -2.76 -56.24 -40.96
C MET A 305 -3.14 -56.26 -39.47
N GLU A 306 -4.37 -56.68 -39.20
CA GLU A 306 -4.96 -56.79 -37.86
C GLU A 306 -4.49 -58.08 -37.13
N ASN A 307 -4.80 -58.18 -35.84
CA ASN A 307 -4.31 -59.25 -34.96
C ASN A 307 -4.83 -60.65 -35.29
N ASP A 308 -5.90 -60.77 -36.08
CA ASP A 308 -6.45 -62.03 -36.57
C ASP A 308 -5.84 -62.49 -37.91
N GLY A 309 -4.95 -61.67 -38.50
CA GLY A 309 -4.33 -61.93 -39.81
C GLY A 309 -5.13 -61.43 -41.01
N THR A 310 -6.22 -60.70 -40.81
CA THR A 310 -6.89 -59.96 -41.90
C THR A 310 -6.08 -58.72 -42.31
N ILE A 311 -6.35 -58.21 -43.51
CA ILE A 311 -5.75 -56.97 -44.03
C ILE A 311 -6.87 -55.94 -44.19
N ARG A 312 -6.79 -54.84 -43.42
CA ARG A 312 -7.60 -53.65 -43.61
C ARG A 312 -6.95 -52.78 -44.70
N GLU A 313 -7.74 -52.44 -45.71
CA GLU A 313 -7.32 -51.50 -46.76
C GLU A 313 -7.18 -50.07 -46.21
N ALA A 314 -6.40 -49.24 -46.91
CA ALA A 314 -6.21 -47.84 -46.53
C ALA A 314 -7.57 -47.10 -46.54
N SER A 315 -7.81 -46.31 -45.50
CA SER A 315 -9.03 -45.52 -45.32
C SER A 315 -8.64 -44.08 -45.00
N PRO A 316 -8.23 -43.28 -46.02
CA PRO A 316 -7.76 -41.92 -45.82
C PRO A 316 -8.79 -41.09 -45.05
N TRP A 317 -8.30 -40.38 -44.04
CA TRP A 317 -9.05 -39.45 -43.22
C TRP A 317 -8.27 -38.14 -43.10
N GLU A 318 -9.00 -37.02 -42.98
CA GLU A 318 -8.46 -35.66 -42.89
C GLU A 318 -9.21 -34.91 -41.78
N GLY A 319 -8.49 -34.10 -41.00
CA GLY A 319 -9.04 -33.51 -39.76
C GLY A 319 -9.61 -32.11 -39.88
N ASN A 320 -9.28 -31.38 -40.96
CA ASN A 320 -9.42 -29.92 -41.04
C ASN A 320 -10.87 -29.43 -40.89
N GLU A 321 -11.84 -30.08 -41.53
CA GLU A 321 -13.28 -29.77 -41.42
C GLU A 321 -13.75 -29.79 -39.95
N PHE A 322 -13.25 -30.74 -39.15
CA PHE A 322 -13.60 -30.86 -37.74
C PHE A 322 -12.98 -29.76 -36.86
N ILE A 323 -11.86 -29.15 -37.28
CA ILE A 323 -11.30 -27.96 -36.60
C ILE A 323 -12.14 -26.72 -36.91
N GLU A 324 -12.63 -26.58 -38.14
CA GLU A 324 -13.52 -25.48 -38.54
C GLU A 324 -14.88 -25.57 -37.83
N GLU A 325 -15.42 -26.77 -37.60
CA GLU A 325 -16.61 -27.00 -36.77
C GLU A 325 -16.39 -26.77 -35.27
N ASN A 326 -15.14 -26.88 -34.77
CA ASN A 326 -14.80 -26.82 -33.34
C ASN A 326 -13.66 -25.78 -33.10
N PRO A 327 -13.92 -24.48 -33.29
CA PRO A 327 -12.94 -23.42 -33.06
C PRO A 327 -12.48 -23.38 -31.59
N ALA A 328 -11.29 -22.82 -31.35
CA ALA A 328 -10.78 -22.63 -29.99
C ALA A 328 -11.68 -21.68 -29.17
N GLU A 329 -11.64 -21.82 -27.84
CA GLU A 329 -12.23 -20.85 -26.91
C GLU A 329 -11.74 -19.42 -27.24
N ASP A 330 -12.64 -18.44 -27.17
CA ASP A 330 -12.32 -17.06 -27.52
C ASP A 330 -11.28 -16.48 -26.54
N THR A 331 -10.06 -16.24 -27.01
CA THR A 331 -8.95 -15.73 -26.18
C THR A 331 -9.02 -14.20 -26.00
N LYS A 332 -10.21 -13.71 -25.67
CA LYS A 332 -10.50 -12.32 -25.28
C LYS A 332 -10.62 -12.19 -23.77
N ALA A 333 -10.58 -10.95 -23.29
CA ALA A 333 -10.75 -10.61 -21.88
C ALA A 333 -12.13 -11.10 -21.38
N ASP A 334 -12.13 -11.68 -20.17
CA ASP A 334 -13.36 -11.89 -19.42
C ASP A 334 -13.84 -10.52 -18.88
N ASN A 335 -15.16 -10.31 -18.72
CA ASN A 335 -15.68 -9.05 -18.18
C ASN A 335 -15.15 -8.81 -16.75
N TYR A 336 -14.50 -7.67 -16.53
CA TYR A 336 -13.97 -7.26 -15.23
C TYR A 336 -15.02 -6.49 -14.41
N GLU A 337 -15.02 -6.69 -13.10
CA GLU A 337 -15.83 -5.90 -12.16
C GLU A 337 -15.07 -4.61 -11.81
N GLU A 338 -15.65 -3.45 -12.07
CA GLU A 338 -14.99 -2.15 -11.88
C GLU A 338 -14.61 -1.90 -10.41
N GLU A 339 -13.32 -1.68 -10.12
CA GLU A 339 -12.86 -1.23 -8.81
C GLU A 339 -13.38 0.19 -8.52
N GLY A 340 -14.40 0.29 -7.66
CA GLY A 340 -14.99 1.55 -7.21
C GLY A 340 -13.96 2.56 -6.67
N SER A 341 -14.24 3.86 -6.80
CA SER A 341 -13.30 4.91 -6.38
C SER A 341 -12.93 4.79 -4.91
N SER A 342 -11.65 4.97 -4.61
CA SER A 342 -11.12 5.07 -3.24
C SER A 342 -10.59 6.46 -2.91
N LEU A 343 -10.80 7.44 -3.81
CA LEU A 343 -10.64 8.85 -3.49
C LEU A 343 -11.74 9.28 -2.51
N LYS A 344 -11.37 10.11 -1.54
CA LYS A 344 -12.30 10.73 -0.60
C LYS A 344 -12.61 12.16 -1.06
N ASP A 345 -13.89 12.52 -1.04
CA ASP A 345 -14.32 13.91 -1.17
C ASP A 345 -13.97 14.69 0.12
N PHE A 346 -13.81 16.01 0.00
CA PHE A 346 -13.62 16.88 1.16
C PHE A 346 -14.97 17.18 1.83
N ASP A 347 -15.15 16.68 3.05
CA ASP A 347 -16.25 17.06 3.94
C ASP A 347 -15.65 17.73 5.21
N PRO A 348 -15.99 19.01 5.50
CA PRO A 348 -15.49 19.72 6.67
C PRO A 348 -16.06 19.22 8.02
N ASP A 349 -17.13 18.40 8.02
CA ASP A 349 -17.90 18.02 9.21
C ASP A 349 -18.10 16.49 9.39
N ALA A 350 -17.50 15.66 8.53
CA ALA A 350 -17.65 14.20 8.53
C ALA A 350 -17.20 13.44 9.81
N GLN A 351 -17.81 12.27 10.04
CA GLN A 351 -17.38 11.24 11.00
C GLN A 351 -17.38 9.85 10.32
N GLN A 352 -16.52 8.93 10.78
CA GLN A 352 -16.24 7.64 10.11
C GLN A 352 -16.84 6.43 10.84
N SER A 353 -17.20 5.38 10.07
CA SER A 353 -17.58 4.05 10.56
C SER A 353 -17.40 2.98 9.46
N ASP A 354 -16.83 1.82 9.80
CA ASP A 354 -16.62 0.67 8.90
C ASP A 354 -17.36 -0.59 9.40
N GLU A 355 -18.05 -1.32 8.50
CA GLU A 355 -18.46 -2.72 8.67
C GLU A 355 -18.55 -3.45 7.32
N ASN A 356 -18.16 -4.73 7.25
CA ASN A 356 -18.75 -5.74 6.35
C ASN A 356 -18.29 -7.18 6.67
N ALA A 357 -18.99 -8.22 6.15
CA ALA A 357 -18.75 -9.62 6.52
C ALA A 357 -19.19 -10.69 5.48
N MET A 358 -18.67 -11.93 5.65
CA MET A 358 -19.19 -13.24 5.18
C MET A 358 -19.07 -13.56 3.65
N ILE A 359 -18.20 -14.47 3.17
CA ILE A 359 -18.18 -15.96 3.16
C ILE A 359 -19.32 -16.64 2.34
N ILE A 360 -18.98 -17.55 1.39
CA ILE A 360 -19.56 -18.91 1.17
C ILE A 360 -18.78 -19.76 0.12
N ASP A 361 -19.06 -21.07 0.07
CA ASP A 361 -18.31 -22.19 -0.57
C ASP A 361 -19.06 -22.86 -1.77
N GLY A 362 -18.41 -23.73 -2.56
CA GLY A 362 -19.04 -24.56 -3.60
C GLY A 362 -18.10 -25.48 -4.43
N LYS A 363 -18.52 -26.73 -4.73
CA LYS A 363 -17.70 -27.78 -5.40
C LYS A 363 -18.53 -28.70 -6.34
N THR A 364 -17.89 -29.37 -7.31
CA THR A 364 -18.53 -30.18 -8.39
C THR A 364 -17.88 -31.58 -8.61
N THR A 365 -18.52 -32.50 -9.37
CA THR A 365 -18.17 -33.94 -9.56
C THR A 365 -18.49 -34.46 -11.00
N VAL A 366 -17.95 -35.62 -11.44
CA VAL A 366 -17.91 -36.11 -12.86
C VAL A 366 -18.09 -37.66 -13.02
N LEU A 367 -18.48 -38.16 -14.22
CA LEU A 367 -18.44 -39.54 -14.80
C LEU A 367 -18.14 -39.42 -16.34
N GLY A 368 -17.86 -40.43 -17.21
CA GLY A 368 -17.93 -41.92 -17.21
C GLY A 368 -18.97 -42.44 -18.25
N ASP A 369 -18.78 -43.44 -19.12
CA ASP A 369 -17.70 -44.45 -19.41
C ASP A 369 -17.70 -44.88 -20.93
N GLU A 370 -16.80 -45.78 -21.39
CA GLU A 370 -16.47 -46.04 -22.83
C GLU A 370 -16.89 -47.39 -23.50
N GLN A 371 -16.70 -47.49 -24.84
CA GLN A 371 -16.89 -48.69 -25.70
C GLN A 371 -15.58 -49.15 -26.38
N GLN A 372 -15.51 -50.40 -26.88
CA GLN A 372 -14.34 -50.93 -27.60
C GLN A 372 -14.29 -50.49 -29.09
N MET A 373 -13.14 -49.97 -29.51
CA MET A 373 -12.83 -49.49 -30.88
C MET A 373 -11.49 -50.07 -31.37
N THR A 374 -11.18 -50.04 -32.68
CA THR A 374 -9.85 -50.42 -33.19
C THR A 374 -8.82 -49.28 -33.13
N LEU A 375 -7.53 -49.58 -33.23
CA LEU A 375 -6.44 -48.61 -33.00
C LEU A 375 -6.56 -47.31 -33.82
N LEU A 376 -6.98 -47.37 -35.10
CA LEU A 376 -7.17 -46.17 -35.92
C LEU A 376 -8.44 -45.40 -35.52
N GLU A 377 -9.53 -46.09 -35.20
CA GLU A 377 -10.77 -45.47 -34.74
C GLU A 377 -10.58 -44.80 -33.37
N GLN A 378 -9.81 -45.44 -32.47
CA GLN A 378 -9.33 -44.85 -31.22
C GLN A 378 -8.49 -43.60 -31.49
N ALA A 379 -7.52 -43.66 -32.41
CA ALA A 379 -6.71 -42.49 -32.73
C ALA A 379 -7.54 -41.30 -33.25
N ILE A 380 -8.53 -41.56 -34.12
CA ILE A 380 -9.44 -40.53 -34.65
C ILE A 380 -10.35 -39.98 -33.54
N GLU A 381 -10.98 -40.83 -32.73
CA GLU A 381 -11.91 -40.34 -31.70
C GLU A 381 -11.19 -39.63 -30.56
N LEU A 382 -10.02 -40.12 -30.12
CA LEU A 382 -9.17 -39.40 -29.16
C LEU A 382 -8.75 -38.04 -29.72
N TRP A 383 -8.35 -37.95 -31.00
CA TRP A 383 -8.05 -36.65 -31.61
C TRP A 383 -9.25 -35.71 -31.59
N LYS A 384 -10.46 -36.20 -31.93
CA LYS A 384 -11.70 -35.42 -31.88
C LYS A 384 -12.09 -34.99 -30.46
N GLN A 385 -11.86 -35.85 -29.46
CA GLN A 385 -12.02 -35.49 -28.04
C GLN A 385 -11.00 -34.41 -27.64
N GLY A 386 -9.77 -34.47 -28.17
CA GLY A 386 -8.75 -33.43 -28.02
C GLY A 386 -9.17 -32.08 -28.59
N VAL A 387 -9.69 -32.05 -29.84
CA VAL A 387 -10.20 -30.81 -30.47
C VAL A 387 -11.39 -30.23 -29.69
N LYS A 388 -12.32 -31.06 -29.23
CA LYS A 388 -13.43 -30.62 -28.34
C LYS A 388 -12.89 -30.05 -27.02
N ALA A 389 -11.98 -30.74 -26.35
CA ALA A 389 -11.38 -30.27 -25.10
C ALA A 389 -10.63 -28.93 -25.29
N ARG A 390 -9.95 -28.74 -26.43
CA ARG A 390 -9.32 -27.47 -26.85
C ARG A 390 -10.36 -26.36 -27.07
N ALA A 391 -11.48 -26.66 -27.74
CA ALA A 391 -12.59 -25.71 -27.92
C ALA A 391 -13.24 -25.30 -26.58
N GLU A 392 -13.22 -26.21 -25.60
CA GLU A 392 -13.68 -25.98 -24.21
C GLU A 392 -12.60 -25.41 -23.27
N GLY A 393 -11.44 -24.95 -23.78
CA GLY A 393 -10.35 -24.37 -22.98
C GLY A 393 -9.55 -25.36 -22.12
N LYS A 394 -9.85 -26.66 -22.18
CA LYS A 394 -9.29 -27.74 -21.34
C LYS A 394 -7.96 -28.26 -21.91
N TYR A 395 -7.00 -27.36 -22.09
CA TYR A 395 -5.73 -27.61 -22.81
C TYR A 395 -4.94 -28.83 -22.28
N ASP A 396 -4.88 -29.06 -20.98
CA ASP A 396 -4.16 -30.21 -20.41
C ASP A 396 -4.80 -31.57 -20.76
N ILE A 397 -6.13 -31.58 -20.90
CA ILE A 397 -6.88 -32.77 -21.35
C ILE A 397 -6.73 -32.93 -22.87
N ALA A 398 -6.79 -31.83 -23.62
CA ALA A 398 -6.57 -31.83 -25.06
C ALA A 398 -5.19 -32.38 -25.45
N ASP A 399 -4.13 -31.88 -24.80
CA ASP A 399 -2.76 -32.35 -24.96
C ASP A 399 -2.60 -33.86 -24.72
N GLU A 400 -3.27 -34.40 -23.70
CA GLU A 400 -3.21 -35.82 -23.37
C GLU A 400 -3.92 -36.67 -24.45
N TYR A 401 -5.10 -36.23 -24.88
CA TYR A 401 -5.80 -36.83 -26.02
C TYR A 401 -4.97 -36.81 -27.31
N PHE A 402 -4.27 -35.72 -27.62
CA PHE A 402 -3.40 -35.63 -28.80
C PHE A 402 -2.16 -36.53 -28.69
N LYS A 403 -1.53 -36.63 -27.51
CA LYS A 403 -0.42 -37.57 -27.27
C LYS A 403 -0.86 -39.02 -27.45
N GLN A 404 -2.00 -39.40 -26.88
CA GLN A 404 -2.55 -40.75 -27.02
C GLN A 404 -2.92 -41.04 -28.48
N SER A 405 -3.66 -40.14 -29.14
CA SER A 405 -4.00 -40.26 -30.56
C SER A 405 -2.76 -40.47 -31.44
N LYS A 406 -1.69 -39.70 -31.22
CA LYS A 406 -0.42 -39.86 -31.93
C LYS A 406 0.21 -41.23 -31.66
N ALA A 407 0.27 -41.68 -30.40
CA ALA A 407 0.78 -43.00 -30.05
C ALA A 407 -0.03 -44.16 -30.68
N TYR A 408 -1.36 -44.04 -30.74
CA TYR A 408 -2.23 -44.99 -31.45
C TYR A 408 -2.02 -44.96 -32.98
N SER A 409 -1.79 -43.78 -33.57
CA SER A 409 -1.47 -43.60 -35.00
C SER A 409 -0.12 -44.21 -35.38
N GLU A 410 0.88 -44.03 -34.52
CA GLU A 410 2.21 -44.65 -34.65
C GLU A 410 2.13 -46.17 -34.49
N ALA A 411 1.35 -46.68 -33.52
CA ALA A 411 1.12 -48.12 -33.32
C ALA A 411 0.33 -48.78 -34.47
N TYR A 412 -0.63 -48.07 -35.06
CA TYR A 412 -1.31 -48.51 -36.29
C TYR A 412 -0.32 -48.56 -37.47
N SER A 413 0.47 -47.50 -37.65
CA SER A 413 1.48 -47.41 -38.71
C SER A 413 2.61 -48.44 -38.57
N ALA A 414 2.98 -48.83 -37.35
CA ALA A 414 3.94 -49.91 -37.10
C ALA A 414 3.45 -51.27 -37.63
N ASN A 415 2.14 -51.44 -37.81
CA ASN A 415 1.51 -52.63 -38.38
C ASN A 415 1.21 -52.52 -39.88
N ALA A 416 1.66 -51.46 -40.55
CA ALA A 416 1.43 -51.22 -41.97
C ALA A 416 2.05 -52.28 -42.91
N ILE A 417 1.49 -52.35 -44.11
CA ILE A 417 1.86 -53.23 -45.22
C ILE A 417 2.13 -52.37 -46.45
N ALA A 418 3.28 -52.57 -47.10
CA ALA A 418 3.52 -52.02 -48.43
C ALA A 418 2.94 -52.92 -49.52
N ASN A 419 3.24 -54.22 -49.49
CA ASN A 419 2.81 -55.19 -50.50
C ASN A 419 2.67 -56.61 -49.93
N GLU A 420 1.93 -57.46 -50.64
CA GLU A 420 2.00 -58.92 -50.48
C GLU A 420 2.99 -59.51 -51.49
N TYR A 421 3.89 -60.39 -51.05
CA TYR A 421 4.81 -61.12 -51.91
C TYR A 421 4.49 -62.62 -51.93
N ILE A 422 4.27 -63.19 -53.12
CA ILE A 422 4.11 -64.64 -53.28
C ILE A 422 5.48 -65.26 -53.53
N VAL A 423 5.95 -66.09 -52.60
CA VAL A 423 7.25 -66.78 -52.63
C VAL A 423 7.36 -67.66 -53.88
N LYS A 424 8.46 -67.52 -54.63
CA LYS A 424 8.78 -68.30 -55.83
C LYS A 424 9.85 -69.35 -55.53
N LYS A 425 10.03 -70.26 -56.48
CA LYS A 425 10.99 -71.37 -56.33
C LYS A 425 12.43 -70.83 -56.34
N ARG A 426 13.15 -71.05 -55.23
CA ARG A 426 14.53 -70.58 -54.91
C ARG A 426 14.65 -69.16 -54.36
N ASP A 427 13.55 -68.51 -53.97
CA ASP A 427 13.63 -67.27 -53.20
C ASP A 427 14.20 -67.52 -51.79
N THR A 428 14.74 -66.46 -51.18
CA THR A 428 15.12 -66.40 -49.76
C THR A 428 14.65 -65.06 -49.19
N LEU A 429 14.46 -64.95 -47.87
CA LEU A 429 14.05 -63.67 -47.25
C LEU A 429 15.03 -62.53 -47.56
N TRP A 430 16.33 -62.83 -47.67
CA TRP A 430 17.39 -61.91 -48.11
C TRP A 430 17.23 -61.46 -49.56
N ALA A 431 16.91 -62.37 -50.47
CA ALA A 431 16.65 -62.03 -51.87
C ALA A 431 15.35 -61.23 -52.04
N ILE A 432 14.33 -61.50 -51.22
CA ILE A 432 13.04 -60.79 -51.22
C ILE A 432 13.22 -59.36 -50.67
N SER A 433 13.94 -59.15 -49.56
CA SER A 433 14.21 -57.80 -49.04
C SER A 433 15.05 -56.94 -49.99
N ALA A 434 16.02 -57.55 -50.69
CA ALA A 434 16.87 -56.90 -51.68
C ALA A 434 16.11 -56.31 -52.89
N MET A 435 14.86 -56.74 -53.16
CA MET A 435 14.10 -56.25 -54.31
C MET A 435 13.71 -54.77 -54.10
N LYS A 436 14.00 -53.91 -55.09
CA LYS A 436 13.70 -52.46 -55.04
C LYS A 436 12.20 -52.16 -54.84
N GLU A 437 11.33 -53.07 -55.29
CA GLU A 437 9.88 -53.07 -55.11
C GLU A 437 9.43 -53.39 -53.68
N ASN A 438 10.25 -54.12 -52.93
CA ASN A 438 10.01 -54.49 -51.53
C ASN A 438 10.73 -53.48 -50.61
N LEU A 439 11.81 -53.88 -49.93
CA LEU A 439 12.56 -53.02 -49.02
C LEU A 439 13.74 -52.32 -49.72
N GLY A 440 14.36 -52.96 -50.70
CA GLY A 440 15.50 -52.43 -51.45
C GLY A 440 16.85 -52.56 -50.75
N ASP A 441 16.87 -53.11 -49.53
CA ASP A 441 18.07 -53.43 -48.75
C ASP A 441 18.01 -54.91 -48.33
N PRO A 442 18.98 -55.75 -48.75
CA PRO A 442 19.04 -57.15 -48.34
C PRO A 442 19.09 -57.35 -46.82
N PHE A 443 19.72 -56.45 -46.05
CA PHE A 443 19.88 -56.59 -44.60
C PHE A 443 18.55 -56.49 -43.84
N LEU A 444 17.51 -55.88 -44.43
CA LEU A 444 16.19 -55.75 -43.83
C LEU A 444 15.31 -57.02 -43.90
N TRP A 445 15.87 -58.18 -44.29
CA TRP A 445 15.16 -59.47 -44.30
C TRP A 445 14.53 -59.82 -42.93
N THR A 446 15.16 -59.35 -41.84
CA THR A 446 14.65 -59.52 -40.48
C THR A 446 13.35 -58.75 -40.20
N LYS A 447 13.09 -57.62 -40.90
CA LYS A 447 11.78 -56.94 -40.87
C LYS A 447 10.69 -57.86 -41.42
N ILE A 448 10.95 -58.50 -42.58
CA ILE A 448 10.01 -59.42 -43.23
C ILE A 448 9.74 -60.62 -42.34
N TRP A 449 10.79 -61.27 -41.80
CA TRP A 449 10.60 -62.41 -40.90
C TRP A 449 9.73 -62.05 -39.69
N ARG A 450 10.06 -60.96 -38.98
CA ARG A 450 9.31 -60.51 -37.79
C ARG A 450 7.84 -60.22 -38.10
N ARG A 451 7.52 -59.61 -39.25
CA ARG A 451 6.12 -59.32 -39.63
C ARG A 451 5.31 -60.57 -40.00
N ASN A 452 6.00 -61.68 -40.32
CA ASN A 452 5.42 -62.95 -40.78
C ASN A 452 5.68 -64.11 -39.79
N SER A 453 6.01 -63.85 -38.52
CA SER A 453 6.40 -64.87 -37.55
C SER A 453 5.32 -65.92 -37.25
N LEU A 454 4.04 -65.58 -37.47
CA LEU A 454 2.89 -66.51 -37.40
C LEU A 454 2.80 -67.48 -38.59
N ILE A 455 3.57 -67.23 -39.66
CA ILE A 455 3.59 -68.01 -40.93
C ILE A 455 4.98 -68.66 -41.13
N ILE A 456 6.03 -68.03 -40.61
CA ILE A 456 7.43 -68.45 -40.72
C ILE A 456 8.01 -68.70 -39.31
N GLU A 457 7.79 -69.90 -38.77
CA GLU A 457 8.39 -70.33 -37.50
C GLU A 457 9.93 -70.35 -37.56
N ASN A 458 10.50 -70.74 -38.71
CA ASN A 458 11.94 -70.80 -38.95
C ASN A 458 12.31 -69.89 -40.15
N PRO A 459 13.13 -68.83 -39.96
CA PRO A 459 13.47 -67.88 -41.02
C PRO A 459 14.19 -68.49 -42.24
N ASP A 460 14.85 -69.64 -42.08
CA ASP A 460 15.54 -70.32 -43.18
C ASP A 460 14.58 -71.14 -44.08
N LEU A 461 13.31 -71.29 -43.70
CA LEU A 461 12.33 -72.16 -44.37
C LEU A 461 11.12 -71.36 -44.90
N ILE A 462 11.20 -70.97 -46.17
CA ILE A 462 10.05 -70.47 -46.94
C ILE A 462 9.73 -71.37 -48.14
N TYR A 463 8.45 -71.51 -48.47
CA TYR A 463 7.93 -72.47 -49.44
C TYR A 463 7.24 -71.75 -50.62
N PRO A 464 7.45 -72.20 -51.87
CA PRO A 464 6.82 -71.58 -53.04
C PRO A 464 5.29 -71.59 -52.94
N GLY A 465 4.67 -70.45 -53.18
CA GLY A 465 3.23 -70.23 -53.03
C GLY A 465 2.80 -69.64 -51.67
N GLN A 466 3.68 -69.56 -50.67
CA GLN A 466 3.40 -68.76 -49.46
C GLN A 466 3.22 -67.29 -49.81
N LYS A 467 2.22 -66.65 -49.21
CA LYS A 467 2.05 -65.18 -49.18
C LYS A 467 2.81 -64.62 -47.98
N LEU A 468 3.68 -63.64 -48.21
CA LEU A 468 4.38 -62.89 -47.16
C LEU A 468 3.98 -61.41 -47.18
N ILE A 469 3.74 -60.86 -46.00
CA ILE A 469 3.49 -59.44 -45.77
C ILE A 469 4.83 -58.70 -45.84
N ILE A 470 4.98 -57.80 -46.80
CA ILE A 470 6.14 -56.90 -46.89
C ILE A 470 5.78 -55.60 -46.15
N PRO A 471 6.44 -55.26 -45.03
CA PRO A 471 6.23 -53.98 -44.35
C PRO A 471 6.75 -52.82 -45.21
N PRO A 472 6.35 -51.56 -44.94
CA PRO A 472 6.97 -50.39 -45.54
C PRO A 472 8.47 -50.28 -45.23
N LYS A 473 9.15 -49.47 -46.04
CA LYS A 473 10.61 -49.35 -46.13
C LYS A 473 11.25 -48.85 -44.84
#